data_AF-A0A2S0VNS6-F1
#
_entry.id   AF-A0A2S0VNS6-F1
#
_cell.length_a   1.000
_cell.length_b   1.000
_cell.length_c   1.000
_cell.angle_alpha   90.00
_cell.angle_beta   90.00
_cell.angle_gamma   90.00
#
_symmetry.space_group_name_H-M   'P 1'
#
loop_
_entity.id
_entity.type
_entity.pdbx_description
1 polymer ?
#
loop_
_entity_poly.entity_id
_entity_poly.type
_entity_poly.pdbx_seq_one_letter_code
_entity_poly.pdbx_strand_id
1 'polypeptide(L)'
;MPESTIPTPAQEKLELLRQLILDVAQQQELGNVEQSIKWGQQSFQTQYGSPIRIGWDSREPQHYSLYCHCQTKLIASFKEVFGEQIEFVGNRQIKLEIAKPFPQAIMMQCIMTALNYKRLKHLPLLGL
;
A
#
# COMPACT_ATOMS: atom_id res chain seq x y z
N MET A 1 -1.28 -14.42 -26.05
CA MET A 1 -1.74 -13.55 -24.94
C MET A 1 -0.58 -12.64 -24.61
N PRO A 2 -0.68 -11.30 -24.64
CA PRO A 2 0.49 -10.48 -24.43
C PRO A 2 0.90 -10.58 -22.95
N GLU A 3 2.05 -11.20 -22.70
CA GLU A 3 2.74 -11.14 -21.42
C GLU A 3 2.95 -9.66 -21.09
N SER A 4 2.23 -9.18 -20.09
CA SER A 4 2.39 -7.83 -19.58
C SER A 4 3.78 -7.74 -18.96
N THR A 5 4.76 -7.35 -19.77
CA THR A 5 6.16 -7.21 -19.38
C THR A 5 6.25 -5.98 -18.49
N ILE A 6 6.00 -6.17 -17.19
CA ILE A 6 6.26 -5.13 -16.19
C ILE A 6 7.76 -4.85 -16.25
N PRO A 7 8.21 -3.59 -16.44
CA PRO A 7 9.62 -3.29 -16.53
C PRO A 7 10.32 -3.66 -15.21
N THR A 8 11.55 -4.17 -15.28
CA THR A 8 12.31 -4.66 -14.12
C THR A 8 12.33 -3.69 -12.93
N PRO A 9 12.53 -2.37 -13.12
CA PRO A 9 12.50 -1.41 -12.01
C PRO A 9 11.15 -1.34 -11.29
N ALA A 10 10.04 -1.50 -12.01
CA ALA A 10 8.71 -1.56 -11.40
C ALA A 10 8.49 -2.87 -10.63
N GLN A 11 8.98 -4.00 -11.17
CA GLN A 11 8.90 -5.28 -10.48
C GLN A 11 9.66 -5.25 -9.15
N GLU A 12 10.86 -4.68 -9.12
CA GLU A 12 11.65 -4.52 -7.89
C GLU A 12 10.94 -3.66 -6.85
N LYS A 13 10.32 -2.55 -7.25
CA LYS A 13 9.55 -1.68 -6.32
C LYS A 13 8.29 -2.36 -5.79
N LEU A 14 7.59 -3.15 -6.62
CA LEU A 14 6.44 -3.93 -6.19
C LEU A 14 6.84 -5.05 -5.22
N GLU A 15 7.95 -5.74 -5.49
CA GLU A 15 8.49 -6.75 -4.59
C GLU A 15 8.92 -6.14 -3.25
N LEU A 16 9.54 -4.94 -3.26
CA LEU A 16 9.85 -4.19 -2.04
C LEU A 16 8.59 -3.88 -1.22
N LEU A 17 7.51 -3.44 -1.86
CA LEU A 17 6.23 -3.24 -1.17
C LEU A 17 5.68 -4.54 -0.60
N ARG A 18 5.75 -5.63 -1.36
CA ARG A 18 5.29 -6.95 -0.91
C ARG A 18 6.05 -7.39 0.34
N GLN A 19 7.37 -7.34 0.31
CA GLN A 19 8.21 -7.68 1.46
C GLN A 19 7.85 -6.81 2.67
N LEU A 20 7.74 -5.50 2.48
CA LEU A 20 7.36 -4.58 3.57
C LEU A 20 5.97 -4.90 4.16
N ILE A 21 5.00 -5.28 3.35
CA ILE A 21 3.67 -5.69 3.83
C ILE A 21 3.75 -6.95 4.70
N LEU A 22 4.52 -7.95 4.26
CA LEU A 22 4.69 -9.20 5.00
C LEU A 22 5.49 -8.99 6.30
N ASP A 23 6.58 -8.23 6.25
CA ASP A 23 7.38 -7.87 7.41
C ASP A 23 6.54 -7.12 8.46
N VAL A 24 5.79 -6.11 8.04
CA VAL A 24 4.92 -5.35 8.95
C VAL A 24 3.85 -6.25 9.55
N ALA A 25 3.22 -7.11 8.74
CA ALA A 25 2.21 -8.03 9.26
C ALA A 25 2.77 -9.00 10.30
N GLN A 26 4.00 -9.49 10.08
CA GLN A 26 4.72 -10.36 11.00
C GLN A 26 5.09 -9.61 12.28
N GLN A 27 5.66 -8.40 12.17
CA GLN A 27 6.04 -7.56 13.32
C GLN A 27 4.84 -7.16 14.19
N GLN A 28 3.68 -6.96 13.57
CA GLN A 28 2.45 -6.56 14.25
C GLN A 28 1.61 -7.75 14.74
N GLU A 29 2.11 -8.98 14.57
CA GLU A 29 1.45 -10.23 14.97
C GLU A 29 -0.02 -10.30 14.47
N LEU A 30 -0.26 -9.87 13.23
CA LEU A 30 -1.62 -9.73 12.68
C LEU A 30 -2.24 -11.04 12.22
N GLY A 31 -1.58 -12.16 12.52
CA GLY A 31 -1.93 -13.49 12.05
C GLY A 31 -1.61 -13.67 10.58
N ASN A 32 -2.34 -14.57 9.93
CA ASN A 32 -2.12 -14.89 8.53
C ASN A 32 -2.51 -13.72 7.61
N VAL A 33 -1.58 -13.35 6.73
CA VAL A 33 -1.84 -12.43 5.62
C VAL A 33 -2.37 -13.26 4.45
N GLU A 34 -3.64 -13.06 4.10
CA GLU A 34 -4.23 -13.62 2.91
C GLU A 34 -3.70 -12.86 1.68
N GLN A 35 -3.00 -13.59 0.81
CA GLN A 35 -2.50 -13.08 -0.46
C GLN A 35 -3.42 -13.56 -1.58
N SER A 36 -3.92 -12.63 -2.37
CA SER A 36 -4.77 -12.92 -3.54
C SER A 36 -4.36 -12.06 -4.71
N ILE A 37 -4.63 -12.52 -5.93
CA ILE A 37 -4.41 -11.75 -7.14
C ILE A 37 -5.76 -11.26 -7.64
N LYS A 38 -5.95 -9.94 -7.71
CA LYS A 38 -7.16 -9.32 -8.27
C LYS A 38 -6.75 -8.40 -9.39
N TRP A 39 -7.29 -8.61 -10.60
CA TRP A 39 -6.99 -7.79 -11.78
C TRP A 39 -5.51 -7.81 -12.19
N GLY A 40 -4.82 -8.94 -11.99
CA GLY A 40 -3.37 -9.05 -12.23
C GLY A 40 -2.50 -8.32 -11.20
N GLN A 41 -3.10 -7.75 -10.15
CA GLN A 41 -2.41 -7.03 -9.07
C GLN A 41 -2.45 -7.83 -7.77
N GLN A 42 -1.37 -7.77 -6.98
CA GLN A 42 -1.27 -8.45 -5.70
C GLN A 42 -2.08 -7.71 -4.63
N SER A 43 -2.93 -8.44 -3.93
CA SER A 43 -3.78 -7.94 -2.85
C SER A 43 -3.50 -8.72 -1.58
N PHE A 44 -3.35 -8.00 -0.49
CA PHE A 44 -3.03 -8.50 0.84
C PHE A 44 -4.17 -8.12 1.79
N GLN A 45 -4.58 -9.05 2.62
CA GLN A 45 -5.63 -8.82 3.60
C GLN A 45 -5.27 -9.53 4.90
N THR A 46 -5.53 -8.88 6.02
CA THR A 46 -5.42 -9.48 7.36
C THR A 46 -6.77 -9.51 8.03
N GLN A 47 -6.92 -10.37 9.05
CA GLN A 47 -8.16 -10.48 9.82
C GLN A 47 -8.57 -9.15 10.48
N TYR A 48 -7.60 -8.38 10.95
CA TYR A 48 -7.80 -7.13 11.69
C TYR A 48 -7.61 -5.85 10.85
N GLY A 49 -7.25 -6.00 9.57
CA GLY A 49 -6.91 -4.90 8.69
C GLY A 49 -7.94 -4.57 7.62
N SER A 50 -7.61 -3.55 6.84
CA SER A 50 -8.21 -3.26 5.54
C SER A 50 -7.37 -3.91 4.43
N PRO A 51 -8.00 -4.42 3.35
CA PRO A 51 -7.25 -4.97 2.23
C PRO A 51 -6.40 -3.89 1.56
N ILE A 52 -5.14 -4.24 1.31
CA ILE A 52 -4.15 -3.44 0.59
C ILE A 52 -3.91 -4.10 -0.75
N ARG A 53 -3.85 -3.34 -1.84
CA ARG A 53 -3.47 -3.86 -3.15
C ARG A 53 -2.31 -3.06 -3.71
N ILE A 54 -1.33 -3.72 -4.29
CA ILE A 54 -0.20 -3.06 -4.95
C ILE A 54 -0.24 -3.33 -6.44
N GLY A 55 0.13 -2.33 -7.23
CA GLY A 55 0.08 -2.46 -8.68
C GLY A 55 0.91 -1.41 -9.39
N TRP A 56 1.24 -1.75 -10.63
CA TRP A 56 1.86 -0.87 -11.60
C TRP A 56 0.98 -0.87 -12.86
N ASP A 57 0.94 0.25 -13.57
CA ASP A 57 0.14 0.43 -14.78
C ASP A 57 1.05 0.93 -15.92
N SER A 58 0.93 0.32 -17.10
CA SER A 58 1.73 0.70 -18.27
C SER A 58 1.44 2.10 -18.78
N ARG A 59 0.30 2.70 -18.41
CA ARG A 59 -0.03 4.10 -18.69
C ARG A 59 0.79 5.07 -17.86
N GLU A 60 1.28 4.64 -16.70
CA GLU A 60 2.14 5.43 -15.82
C GLU A 60 3.43 4.66 -15.52
N PRO A 61 4.29 4.42 -16.52
CA PRO A 61 5.38 3.47 -16.40
C PRO A 61 6.43 3.85 -15.36
N GLN A 62 6.49 5.14 -14.99
CA GLN A 62 7.39 5.69 -13.98
C GLN A 62 6.84 5.61 -12.55
N HIS A 63 5.60 5.13 -12.37
CA HIS A 63 4.91 5.12 -11.09
C HIS A 63 4.40 3.73 -10.74
N TYR A 64 4.39 3.46 -9.44
CA TYR A 64 3.72 2.31 -8.86
C TYR A 64 2.79 2.82 -7.76
N SER A 65 1.85 1.98 -7.35
CA SER A 65 0.76 2.42 -6.50
C SER A 65 0.38 1.39 -5.46
N LEU A 66 0.08 1.89 -4.27
CA LEU A 66 -0.59 1.16 -3.21
C LEU A 66 -2.02 1.66 -3.13
N TYR A 67 -2.97 0.73 -3.22
CA TYR A 67 -4.38 0.98 -3.14
C TYR A 67 -4.94 0.53 -1.81
N CYS A 68 -5.67 1.43 -1.15
CA CYS A 68 -6.43 1.16 0.06
C CYS A 68 -7.92 1.06 -0.26
N HIS A 69 -8.70 0.47 0.65
CA HIS A 69 -10.14 0.41 0.51
C HIS A 69 -10.78 1.80 0.61
N CYS A 70 -11.55 2.21 -0.40
CA CYS A 70 -12.07 3.58 -0.54
C CYS A 70 -13.07 4.01 0.54
N GLN A 71 -13.70 3.08 1.25
CA GLN A 71 -14.63 3.38 2.36
C GLN A 71 -13.91 3.54 3.71
N THR A 72 -12.57 3.52 3.72
CA THR A 72 -11.79 3.71 4.95
C THR A 72 -11.31 5.14 5.08
N LYS A 73 -10.94 5.51 6.32
CA LYS A 73 -10.31 6.80 6.60
C LYS A 73 -8.81 6.83 6.28
N LEU A 74 -8.24 5.73 5.77
CA LEU A 74 -6.79 5.56 5.58
C LEU A 74 -6.19 6.68 4.74
N ILE A 75 -6.65 6.85 3.49
CA ILE A 75 -6.10 7.86 2.59
C ILE A 75 -6.35 9.29 3.10
N ALA A 76 -7.48 9.54 3.76
CA ALA A 76 -7.76 10.85 4.34
C ALA A 76 -6.74 11.17 5.46
N SER A 77 -6.54 10.26 6.41
CA SER A 77 -5.56 10.42 7.48
C SER A 77 -4.13 10.49 6.97
N PHE A 78 -3.75 9.66 5.99
CA PHE A 78 -2.41 9.70 5.41
C PHE A 78 -2.14 11.00 4.65
N LYS A 79 -3.15 11.58 3.98
CA LYS A 79 -3.02 12.89 3.34
C LYS A 79 -2.78 14.00 4.35
N GLU A 80 -3.46 13.97 5.49
CA GLU A 80 -3.28 14.97 6.54
C GLU A 80 -1.88 14.91 7.16
N VAL A 81 -1.33 13.71 7.36
CA VAL A 81 -0.04 13.51 8.02
C VAL A 81 1.15 13.56 7.05
N PHE A 82 1.00 12.99 5.86
CA PHE A 82 2.09 12.76 4.90
C PHE A 82 1.87 13.43 3.54
N GLY A 83 0.84 14.26 3.37
CA GLY A 83 0.47 14.87 2.08
C GLY A 83 1.56 15.76 1.46
N GLU A 84 2.50 16.27 2.26
CA GLU A 84 3.66 17.02 1.76
C GLU A 84 4.82 16.13 1.29
N GLN A 85 4.82 14.85 1.66
CA GLN A 85 5.93 13.92 1.46
C GLN A 85 5.65 12.86 0.39
N ILE A 86 4.40 12.42 0.25
CA ILE A 86 3.97 11.42 -0.71
C ILE A 86 2.70 11.84 -1.44
N GLU A 87 2.56 11.42 -2.70
CA GLU A 87 1.43 11.78 -3.52
C GLU A 87 0.26 10.82 -3.30
N PHE A 88 -0.96 11.38 -3.21
CA PHE A 88 -2.18 10.61 -3.05
C PHE A 88 -3.20 10.98 -4.12
N VAL A 89 -3.68 9.98 -4.85
CA VAL A 89 -4.66 10.17 -5.93
C VAL A 89 -6.05 9.74 -5.47
N GLY A 90 -7.01 10.68 -5.52
CA GLY A 90 -8.38 10.45 -5.08
C GLY A 90 -8.46 10.06 -3.60
N ASN A 91 -9.25 9.04 -3.27
CA ASN A 91 -9.46 8.55 -1.90
C ASN A 91 -8.97 7.10 -1.67
N ARG A 92 -8.19 6.55 -2.61
CA ARG A 92 -7.82 5.13 -2.59
C ARG A 92 -6.40 4.81 -3.02
N GLN A 93 -5.63 5.75 -3.55
CA GLN A 93 -4.33 5.46 -4.17
C GLN A 93 -3.23 6.31 -3.54
N ILE A 94 -2.16 5.64 -3.12
CA ILE A 94 -0.86 6.23 -2.79
C ILE A 94 0.00 6.04 -4.04
N LYS A 95 0.46 7.14 -4.63
CA LYS A 95 1.25 7.14 -5.86
C LYS A 95 2.72 7.38 -5.52
N LEU A 96 3.59 6.52 -6.03
CA LEU A 96 5.01 6.53 -5.77
C LEU A 96 5.78 6.50 -7.09
N GLU A 97 6.89 7.22 -7.15
CA GLU A 97 7.77 7.28 -8.32
C GLU A 97 8.89 6.25 -8.21
N ILE A 98 9.15 5.50 -9.29
CA ILE A 98 10.23 4.50 -9.34
C ILE A 98 11.60 5.18 -9.22
N ALA A 99 11.77 6.34 -9.85
CA ALA A 99 13.02 7.09 -9.87
C ALA A 99 13.35 7.77 -8.54
N LYS A 100 12.37 7.92 -7.63
CA LYS A 100 12.59 8.51 -6.31
C LYS A 100 13.05 7.46 -5.29
N PRO A 101 13.78 7.89 -4.25
CA PRO A 101 14.06 7.04 -3.10
C PRO A 101 12.76 6.48 -2.52
N PHE A 102 12.76 5.20 -2.13
CA PHE A 102 11.60 4.58 -1.53
C PHE A 102 11.35 5.18 -0.14
N PRO A 103 10.18 5.81 0.12
CA PRO A 103 9.88 6.41 1.43
C PRO A 103 9.51 5.31 2.45
N GLN A 104 10.48 4.48 2.82
CA GLN A 104 10.29 3.28 3.62
C GLN A 104 9.59 3.56 4.95
N ALA A 105 10.00 4.61 5.67
CA ALA A 105 9.41 4.97 6.96
C ALA A 105 7.92 5.31 6.84
N ILE A 106 7.55 6.14 5.87
CA ILE A 106 6.15 6.54 5.63
C ILE A 106 5.33 5.33 5.18
N MET A 107 5.85 4.54 4.24
CA MET A 107 5.15 3.36 3.74
C MET A 107 4.93 2.32 4.82
N MET A 108 5.92 2.12 5.70
CA MET A 108 5.80 1.23 6.84
C MET A 108 4.66 1.68 7.77
N GLN A 109 4.56 2.98 8.07
CA GLN A 109 3.46 3.54 8.86
C GLN A 109 2.10 3.33 8.15
N CYS A 110 1.99 3.71 6.87
CA CYS A 110 0.75 3.53 6.11
C CYS A 110 0.28 2.06 6.06
N ILE A 111 1.21 1.13 5.79
CA ILE A 111 0.92 -0.30 5.75
C ILE A 111 0.50 -0.81 7.13
N MET A 112 1.24 -0.45 8.18
CA MET A 112 0.93 -0.83 9.55
C MET A 112 -0.47 -0.37 9.95
N THR A 113 -0.79 0.90 9.73
CA THR A 113 -2.12 1.47 10.02
C THR A 113 -3.21 0.78 9.19
N ALA A 114 -2.96 0.48 7.92
CA ALA A 114 -3.91 -0.20 7.06
C ALA A 114 -4.17 -1.65 7.51
N LEU A 115 -3.13 -2.41 7.86
CA LEU A 115 -3.26 -3.78 8.34
C LEU A 115 -3.82 -3.88 9.77
N ASN A 116 -3.75 -2.80 10.56
CA ASN A 116 -4.38 -2.67 11.88
C ASN A 116 -5.70 -1.88 11.87
N TYR A 117 -6.23 -1.53 10.70
CA TYR A 117 -7.31 -0.54 10.58
C TYR A 117 -8.51 -0.80 11.51
N LYS A 118 -8.96 -2.05 11.69
CA LYS A 118 -10.13 -2.32 12.55
C LYS A 118 -9.88 -1.97 14.03
N ARG A 119 -8.63 -2.06 14.48
CA ARG A 119 -8.17 -1.68 15.83
C ARG A 119 -7.88 -0.18 15.96
N LEU A 120 -7.64 0.51 14.85
CA LEU A 120 -7.25 1.94 14.88
C LEU A 120 -8.36 2.89 14.42
N LYS A 121 -9.40 2.39 13.73
CA LYS A 121 -10.48 3.20 13.12
C LYS A 121 -11.23 4.16 14.06
N HIS A 122 -11.11 3.95 15.37
CA HIS A 122 -11.74 4.75 16.42
C HIS A 122 -10.81 5.83 16.99
N LEU A 123 -9.50 5.76 16.73
CA LEU A 123 -8.54 6.77 17.14
C LEU A 123 -8.57 7.97 16.18
N PRO A 124 -8.31 9.19 16.68
CA PRO A 124 -8.05 10.34 15.81
C PRO A 124 -6.87 10.04 14.90
N LEU A 125 -7.01 10.36 13.60
CA LEU A 125 -6.03 10.08 12.55
C LEU A 125 -5.51 8.63 12.50
N LEU A 126 -6.27 7.67 13.03
CA LEU A 126 -5.88 6.26 13.14
C LEU A 126 -4.64 6.03 14.02
N GLY A 127 -4.34 6.97 14.92
CA GLY A 127 -3.17 6.91 15.80
C GLY A 127 -1.86 7.34 15.15
N LEU A 128 -1.94 8.05 14.02
CA LEU A 128 -0.80 8.72 13.37
C LEU A 128 -0.55 10.11 13.94
#